data_AF-A0AAW4FLZ8-F1
#
_entry.id   AF-A0AAW4FLZ8-F1
#
_cell.length_a   1.000
_cell.length_b   1.000
_cell.length_c   1.000
_cell.angle_alpha   90.00
_cell.angle_beta   90.00
_cell.angle_gamma   90.00
#
_symmetry.space_group_name_H-M   'P 1'
#
loop_
_entity.id
_entity.type
_entity.pdbx_description
1 polymer ?
#
loop_
_entity_poly.entity_id
_entity_poly.type
_entity_poly.pdbx_seq_one_letter_code
_entity_poly.pdbx_strand_id
1 'polypeptide(L)'
;MQHHSKHFDCAFNPAEIAMLQRVLNTACLAARMPRSDYRANRLAKFIIGEFRSGTRDEAALCERALWFERRSEPWSLAPEQ
;
A
#
# COMPACT_ATOMS: atom_id res chain seq x y z
N MET A 1 22.30 -19.28 24.20
CA MET A 1 21.98 -18.94 22.79
C MET A 1 20.60 -18.32 22.79
N GLN A 2 20.51 -17.02 22.54
CA GLN A 2 19.25 -16.27 22.65
C GLN A 2 18.37 -16.63 21.45
N HIS A 3 17.29 -17.36 21.71
CA HIS A 3 16.26 -17.65 20.72
C HIS A 3 15.53 -16.34 20.42
N HIS A 4 16.02 -15.61 19.41
CA HIS A 4 15.33 -14.44 18.85
C HIS A 4 14.01 -14.91 18.21
N SER A 5 13.01 -15.12 19.03
CA SER A 5 11.62 -15.23 18.61
C SER A 5 11.14 -13.83 18.22
N LYS A 6 11.58 -13.32 17.06
CA LYS A 6 10.90 -12.24 16.36
C LYS A 6 9.79 -12.85 15.52
N HIS A 7 8.77 -13.38 16.19
CA HIS A 7 7.54 -13.87 15.57
C HIS A 7 6.39 -13.03 16.15
N PHE A 8 6.47 -11.71 16.01
CA PHE A 8 5.32 -10.83 16.22
C PHE A 8 4.63 -10.63 14.88
N ASP A 9 4.17 -11.73 14.28
CA ASP A 9 3.65 -11.70 12.92
C ASP A 9 2.11 -11.83 12.92
N CYS A 10 1.49 -10.70 12.55
CA CYS A 10 0.43 -10.62 11.54
C CYS A 10 -1.06 -10.60 11.93
N ALA A 11 -1.47 -10.18 13.14
CA ALA A 11 -2.88 -9.87 13.36
C ALA A 11 -3.11 -8.34 13.33
N PHE A 12 -3.61 -7.82 12.20
CA PHE A 12 -4.24 -6.51 12.18
C PHE A 12 -5.55 -6.58 12.96
N ASN A 13 -5.84 -5.57 13.78
CA ASN A 13 -7.16 -5.47 14.38
C ASN A 13 -8.22 -5.10 13.32
N PRO A 14 -9.52 -5.34 13.55
CA PRO A 14 -10.56 -5.07 12.55
C PRO A 14 -10.60 -3.62 12.05
N ALA A 15 -10.28 -2.64 12.92
CA ALA A 15 -10.24 -1.23 12.54
C ALA A 15 -9.05 -0.91 11.62
N GLU A 16 -7.88 -1.50 11.89
CA GLU A 16 -6.69 -1.41 11.04
C GLU A 16 -6.96 -2.05 9.67
N ILE A 17 -7.58 -3.23 9.64
CA ILE A 17 -7.97 -3.88 8.37
C ILE A 17 -8.90 -2.96 7.58
N ALA A 18 -9.92 -2.40 8.22
CA ALA A 18 -10.86 -1.50 7.58
C ALA A 18 -10.15 -0.25 7.02
N MET A 19 -9.25 0.36 7.78
CA MET A 19 -8.45 1.50 7.35
C MET A 19 -7.57 1.16 6.14
N LEU A 20 -6.80 0.06 6.21
CA LEU A 20 -5.92 -0.38 5.12
C LEU A 20 -6.72 -0.70 3.85
N GLN A 21 -7.92 -1.28 4.01
CA GLN A 21 -8.83 -1.53 2.89
C GLN A 21 -9.38 -0.24 2.27
N ARG A 22 -9.69 0.78 3.08
CA ARG A 22 -10.11 2.10 2.58
C ARG A 22 -8.99 2.77 1.79
N VAL A 23 -7.78 2.81 2.34
CA VAL A 23 -6.60 3.35 1.65
C VAL A 23 -6.39 2.67 0.31
N LEU A 24 -6.38 1.33 0.29
CA LEU A 24 -6.22 0.56 -0.94
C LEU A 24 -7.32 0.86 -1.96
N ASN A 25 -8.58 0.95 -1.50
CA ASN A 25 -9.71 1.22 -2.38
C ASN A 25 -9.61 2.61 -3.00
N THR A 26 -9.29 3.63 -2.20
CA THR A 26 -9.07 5.01 -2.68
C THR A 26 -7.95 5.06 -3.70
N ALA A 27 -6.82 4.40 -3.44
CA ALA A 27 -5.71 4.37 -4.37
C ALA A 27 -6.04 3.61 -5.67
N CYS A 28 -6.78 2.49 -5.58
CA CYS A 28 -7.26 1.76 -6.76
C CYS A 28 -8.22 2.60 -7.61
N LEU A 29 -9.14 3.33 -6.97
CA LEU A 29 -10.09 4.22 -7.66
C LEU A 29 -9.37 5.35 -8.37
N ALA A 30 -8.40 6.00 -7.71
CA ALA A 30 -7.59 7.06 -8.29
C ALA A 30 -6.78 6.57 -9.51
N ALA A 31 -6.25 5.36 -9.44
CA ALA A 31 -5.50 4.75 -10.53
C ALA A 31 -6.37 4.03 -11.57
N ARG A 32 -7.71 4.10 -11.44
CA ARG A 32 -8.69 3.40 -12.30
C ARG A 32 -8.38 1.91 -12.52
N MET A 33 -7.80 1.26 -11.51
CA MET A 33 -7.42 -0.15 -11.59
C MET A 33 -8.47 -1.04 -10.93
N PRO A 34 -8.79 -2.21 -11.51
CA PRO A 34 -9.61 -3.20 -10.85
C PRO A 34 -8.83 -3.82 -9.68
N ARG A 35 -9.53 -4.10 -8.58
CA ARG A 35 -8.94 -4.66 -7.35
C ARG A 35 -8.29 -6.04 -7.55
N SER A 36 -8.64 -6.75 -8.63
CA SER A 36 -8.06 -8.03 -9.03
C SER A 36 -6.76 -7.88 -9.85
N ASP A 37 -6.34 -6.66 -10.18
CA ASP A 37 -5.10 -6.41 -10.92
C ASP A 37 -3.89 -6.77 -10.04
N TYR A 38 -2.85 -7.32 -10.67
CA TYR A 38 -1.57 -7.56 -10.02
C TYR A 38 -1.00 -6.28 -9.39
N ARG A 39 -1.27 -5.11 -9.99
CA ARG A 39 -0.91 -3.79 -9.43
C ARG A 39 -1.57 -3.54 -8.07
N ALA A 40 -2.87 -3.80 -7.92
CA ALA A 40 -3.57 -3.63 -6.66
C ALA A 40 -3.01 -4.53 -5.54
N ASN A 41 -2.59 -5.76 -5.89
CA ASN A 41 -1.93 -6.65 -4.92
C ASN A 41 -0.54 -6.14 -4.49
N ARG A 42 0.24 -5.58 -5.42
CA ARG A 42 1.53 -4.94 -5.10
C ARG A 42 1.32 -3.73 -4.18
N LEU A 43 0.32 -2.91 -4.48
CA LEU A 43 -0.05 -1.74 -3.68
C LEU A 43 -0.48 -2.12 -2.27
N ALA A 44 -1.28 -3.17 -2.12
CA ALA A 44 -1.70 -3.67 -0.81
C ALA A 44 -0.48 -4.07 0.06
N LYS A 45 0.49 -4.76 -0.54
CA LYS A 45 1.74 -5.13 0.16
C LYS A 45 2.56 -3.90 0.57
N PHE A 46 2.64 -2.88 -0.31
CA PHE A 46 3.31 -1.62 0.00
C PHE A 46 2.66 -0.91 1.19
N ILE A 47 1.34 -0.70 1.15
CA ILE A 47 0.58 -0.05 2.24
C ILE A 47 0.77 -0.81 3.56
N ILE A 48 0.72 -2.14 3.53
CA ILE A 48 0.98 -2.97 4.72
C ILE A 48 2.40 -2.76 5.26
N GLY A 49 3.40 -2.67 4.38
CA GLY A 49 4.79 -2.40 4.75
C GLY A 49 4.98 -1.04 5.40
N GLU A 50 4.36 0.00 4.83
CA GLU A 50 4.38 1.37 5.37
C GLU A 50 3.70 1.44 6.76
N PHE A 51 2.56 0.77 6.92
CA PHE A 51 1.86 0.71 8.19
C PHE A 51 2.70 0.02 9.28
N ARG A 52 3.34 -1.10 8.94
CA ARG A 52 4.25 -1.81 9.85
C ARG A 52 5.50 -1.01 10.19
N SER A 53 5.93 -0.13 9.29
CA SER A 53 7.08 0.76 9.51
C SER A 53 6.76 1.95 10.42
N GLY A 54 5.49 2.15 10.77
CA GLY A 54 5.05 3.16 11.75
C GLY A 54 4.09 4.22 11.21
N THR A 55 3.77 4.22 9.91
CA THR A 55 2.79 5.17 9.35
C THR A 55 1.38 4.70 9.65
N ARG A 56 0.76 5.27 10.70
CA ARG A 56 -0.60 4.89 11.13
C ARG A 56 -1.71 5.83 10.68
N ASP A 57 -1.35 6.96 10.08
CA ASP A 57 -2.32 7.91 9.58
C ASP A 57 -2.87 7.49 8.21
N GLU A 58 -4.21 7.50 8.08
CA GLU A 58 -4.92 7.06 6.87
C GLU A 58 -4.58 7.93 5.66
N ALA A 59 -4.47 9.25 5.84
CA ALA A 59 -4.16 10.19 4.77
C ALA A 59 -2.70 10.05 4.31
N ALA A 60 -1.76 9.92 5.24
CA ALA A 60 -0.35 9.71 4.95
C ALA A 60 -0.11 8.40 4.18
N LEU A 61 -0.78 7.31 4.56
CA LEU A 61 -0.72 6.05 3.81
C LEU A 61 -1.30 6.20 2.40
N CYS A 62 -2.39 6.95 2.26
CA CYS A 62 -3.01 7.20 0.96
C CYS A 62 -2.11 8.02 0.05
N GLU A 63 -1.50 9.09 0.55
CA GLU A 63 -0.52 9.88 -0.22
C GLU A 63 0.66 9.03 -0.69
N ARG A 64 1.23 8.21 0.21
CA ARG A 64 2.34 7.31 -0.14
C ARG A 64 1.92 6.26 -1.15
N ALA A 65 0.74 5.67 -1.00
CA ALA A 65 0.19 4.71 -1.96
C ALA A 65 0.02 5.33 -3.36
N LEU A 66 -0.54 6.54 -3.44
CA LEU A 66 -0.72 7.26 -4.71
C LEU A 66 0.62 7.69 -5.32
N TRP A 67 1.60 8.06 -4.50
CA TRP A 67 2.96 8.35 -4.97
C TRP A 67 3.64 7.09 -5.52
N PHE A 68 3.48 5.95 -4.85
CA PHE A 68 4.01 4.66 -5.28
C PHE A 68 3.41 4.21 -6.61
N GLU A 69 2.09 4.32 -6.79
CA GLU A 69 1.42 3.99 -8.06
C GLU A 69 1.87 4.91 -9.20
N ARG A 70 1.89 6.23 -8.98
CA ARG A 70 2.36 7.20 -10.00
C ARG A 70 3.79 6.96 -10.45
N ARG A 71 4.65 6.43 -9.58
CA ARG A 71 6.03 6.05 -9.93
C ARG A 71 6.18 4.63 -10.46
N SER A 72 5.18 3.79 -10.22
CA SER A 72 5.13 2.41 -10.70
C SER A 72 4.51 2.30 -12.08
N GLU A 73 3.84 3.36 -12.57
CA GLU A 73 3.62 3.49 -14.00
C GLU A 73 4.98 3.39 -14.71
N PRO A 74 5.11 2.49 -15.69
CA PRO A 74 6.28 2.54 -16.55
C PRO A 74 6.27 3.93 -17.17
N TRP A 75 7.45 4.55 -17.22
CA TRP A 75 7.88 5.77 -17.88
C TRP A 75 7.39 5.98 -19.34
N SER A 76 6.34 5.30 -19.80
CA SER A 76 5.74 5.37 -21.12
C SER A 76 4.94 6.65 -21.35
N LEU A 77 5.50 7.80 -20.99
CA LEU A 77 5.33 9.05 -21.69
C LEU A 77 6.67 9.79 -21.57
N ALA A 78 7.64 9.41 -22.41
CA ALA A 78 8.56 10.41 -22.90
C ALA A 78 7.68 11.51 -23.54
N PRO A 79 7.75 12.78 -23.10
CA PRO A 79 7.20 13.85 -23.90
C PRO A 79 8.08 13.91 -25.15
N GLU A 80 7.57 13.41 -26.27
CA GLU A 80 8.11 13.75 -27.57
C GLU A 80 7.76 15.23 -27.82
N GLN A 81 8.68 16.13 -27.47
CA GLN A 81 8.73 17.51 -27.94
C GLN A 81 10.19 17.89 -28.18
#